data_AF-A0A7J8LQ82-F1
#
_entry.id   AF-A0A7J8LQ82-F1
#
_cell.length_a   1.000
_cell.length_b   1.000
_cell.length_c   1.000
_cell.angle_alpha   90.00
_cell.angle_beta   90.00
_cell.angle_gamma   90.00
#
_symmetry.space_group_name_H-M   'P 1'
#
loop_
_entity.id
_entity.type
_entity.pdbx_description
1 polymer ?
#
loop_
_entity_poly.entity_id
_entity_poly.type
_entity_poly.pdbx_seq_one_letter_code
_entity_poly.pdbx_strand_id
1 'polypeptide(L)'
;MVDLFIWLFSFFILVALLIILVYQVIDLFIYIENWKGKFNWLIILLQLICLADLEFDYINPYDSSSRINKVVLPEFILEGFLCFFYLLTGHWVMSLLCAPYLYYNVRL
;
A
#
# COMPACT_ATOMS: atom_id res chain seq x y z
N MET A 1 49.92 -3.81 0.26
CA MET A 1 49.41 -5.10 0.79
C MET A 1 48.28 -4.87 1.80
N VAL A 2 48.48 -4.02 2.81
CA VAL A 2 47.46 -3.70 3.85
C VAL A 2 46.24 -2.96 3.27
N ASP A 3 46.44 -2.01 2.34
CA ASP A 3 45.33 -1.24 1.74
C ASP A 3 44.35 -2.12 0.96
N LEU A 4 44.86 -3.16 0.28
CA LEU A 4 44.04 -4.12 -0.45
C LEU A 4 43.14 -4.93 0.50
N PHE A 5 43.66 -5.30 1.66
CA PHE A 5 42.90 -6.00 2.70
C PHE A 5 41.80 -5.14 3.30
N ILE A 6 42.09 -3.86 3.58
CA ILE A 6 41.10 -2.89 4.09
C ILE A 6 40.00 -2.66 3.05
N TRP A 7 40.37 -2.50 1.78
CA TRP A 7 39.41 -2.33 0.70
C TRP A 7 38.49 -3.54 0.54
N LEU A 8 39.05 -4.75 0.56
CA LEU A 8 38.27 -5.99 0.44
C LEU A 8 37.28 -6.14 1.61
N PHE A 9 37.71 -5.86 2.83
CA PHE A 9 36.86 -5.93 4.01
C PHE A 9 35.73 -4.88 3.97
N SER A 10 36.04 -3.65 3.55
CA SER A 10 35.04 -2.59 3.34
C SER A 10 34.01 -2.96 2.29
N PHE A 11 34.42 -3.61 1.20
CA PHE A 11 33.51 -4.10 0.16
C PHE A 11 32.49 -5.11 0.72
N PHE A 12 32.93 -6.08 1.51
CA PHE A 12 32.03 -7.06 2.12
C PHE A 12 31.07 -6.43 3.14
N ILE A 13 31.52 -5.45 3.93
CA ILE A 13 30.64 -4.70 4.84
C ILE A 13 29.58 -3.92 4.05
N LEU A 14 29.96 -3.28 2.96
CA LEU A 14 29.05 -2.49 2.14
C LEU A 14 27.99 -3.38 1.50
N VAL A 15 28.38 -4.55 0.98
CA VAL A 15 27.46 -5.56 0.44
C VAL A 15 26.52 -6.09 1.52
N ALA A 16 27.02 -6.37 2.73
CA ALA A 16 26.18 -6.82 3.84
C ALA A 16 25.16 -5.76 4.28
N LEU A 17 25.58 -4.48 4.36
CA LEU A 17 24.67 -3.36 4.65
C LEU A 17 23.60 -3.20 3.58
N LEU A 18 23.96 -3.35 2.31
CA LEU A 18 23.01 -3.28 1.20
C LEU A 18 21.97 -4.39 1.30
N ILE A 19 22.40 -5.62 1.59
CA ILE A 19 21.48 -6.75 1.79
C ILE A 19 20.52 -6.48 2.95
N ILE A 20 21.03 -6.00 4.09
CA ILE A 20 20.18 -5.67 5.26
C ILE A 20 19.15 -4.60 4.92
N LEU A 21 19.56 -3.53 4.22
CA LEU A 21 18.61 -2.49 3.78
C LEU A 21 17.53 -3.06 2.86
N VAL A 22 17.89 -3.92 1.92
CA VAL A 22 16.92 -4.56 1.02
C VAL A 22 15.93 -5.41 1.81
N TYR A 23 16.40 -6.23 2.74
CA TYR A 23 15.53 -7.04 3.60
C TYR A 23 14.57 -6.17 4.43
N GLN A 24 15.08 -5.09 5.03
CA GLN A 24 14.27 -4.21 5.87
C GLN A 24 13.19 -3.47 5.06
N VAL A 25 13.49 -3.11 3.82
CA VAL A 25 12.50 -2.53 2.89
C VAL A 25 11.42 -3.56 2.52
N ILE A 26 11.79 -4.82 2.30
CA ILE A 26 10.84 -5.91 1.99
C ILE A 26 9.92 -6.19 3.18
N ASP A 27 10.46 -6.28 4.40
CA ASP A 27 9.64 -6.53 5.61
C ASP A 27 8.69 -5.36 5.90
N LEU A 28 9.17 -4.12 5.76
CA LEU A 28 8.31 -2.93 5.88
C LEU A 28 7.17 -2.98 4.87
N PHE A 29 7.48 -3.38 3.64
CA PHE A 29 6.52 -3.50 2.57
C PHE A 29 5.44 -4.58 2.86
N ILE A 30 5.83 -5.76 3.35
CA ILE A 30 4.90 -6.83 3.78
C ILE A 30 4.02 -6.37 4.95
N TYR A 31 4.59 -5.61 5.89
CA TYR A 31 3.83 -5.07 7.02
C TYR A 31 2.75 -4.07 6.55
N ILE A 32 3.08 -3.21 5.59
CA ILE A 32 2.13 -2.24 5.03
C ILE A 32 0.96 -2.94 4.32
N GLU A 33 1.20 -3.95 3.49
CA GLU A 33 0.13 -4.71 2.83
C GLU A 33 -0.78 -5.42 3.84
N ASN A 34 -0.22 -6.01 4.90
CA ASN A 34 -1.02 -6.63 5.95
C ASN A 34 -1.88 -5.61 6.71
N TRP A 35 -1.33 -4.42 6.97
CA TRP A 35 -2.06 -3.35 7.65
C TRP A 35 -3.18 -2.78 6.77
N LYS A 36 -2.90 -2.54 5.49
CA LYS A 36 -3.87 -2.20 4.45
C LYS A 36 -5.00 -3.23 4.38
N GLY A 37 -4.67 -4.53 4.37
CA GLY A 37 -5.66 -5.61 4.36
C GLY A 37 -6.60 -5.57 5.56
N LYS A 38 -6.09 -5.31 6.78
CA LYS A 38 -6.92 -5.15 7.98
C LYS A 38 -7.81 -3.91 7.94
N PHE A 39 -7.29 -2.80 7.40
CA PHE A 39 -8.05 -1.55 7.29
C PHE A 39 -9.19 -1.66 6.27
N ASN A 40 -8.95 -2.28 5.12
CA ASN A 40 -9.96 -2.51 4.09
C ASN A 40 -11.15 -3.34 4.62
N TRP A 41 -10.89 -4.37 5.43
CA TRP A 41 -11.96 -5.13 6.09
C TRP A 41 -12.88 -4.25 6.95
N LEU A 42 -12.32 -3.26 7.66
CA LEU A 42 -13.12 -2.34 8.46
C LEU A 42 -14.00 -1.43 7.59
N ILE A 43 -13.46 -0.95 6.46
CA ILE A 43 -14.19 -0.07 5.53
C ILE A 43 -15.33 -0.81 4.83
N ILE A 44 -15.10 -2.06 4.41
CA ILE A 44 -16.14 -2.90 3.81
C ILE A 44 -17.27 -3.13 4.82
N LEU A 45 -16.94 -3.38 6.10
CA LEU A 45 -17.95 -3.53 7.15
C LEU A 45 -18.74 -2.23 7.37
N LEU A 46 -18.08 -1.07 7.34
CA LEU A 46 -18.75 0.24 7.42
C LEU A 46 -19.70 0.47 6.23
N GLN A 47 -19.30 0.09 5.02
CA GLN A 47 -20.18 0.17 3.84
C GLN A 47 -21.40 -0.74 3.96
N LEU A 48 -21.24 -1.97 4.48
CA LEU A 48 -22.35 -2.90 4.71
C LEU A 48 -23.34 -2.37 5.75
N ILE A 49 -22.84 -1.77 6.84
CA ILE A 49 -23.70 -1.15 7.86
C ILE A 49 -24.45 0.05 7.26
N CYS A 50 -23.76 0.94 6.54
CA CYS A 50 -24.40 2.07 5.87
C CYS A 50 -25.44 1.64 4.83
N LEU A 51 -25.23 0.51 4.16
CA LEU A 51 -26.20 -0.07 3.23
C LEU A 51 -27.45 -0.57 3.96
N ALA A 52 -27.27 -1.24 5.10
CA ALA A 52 -28.37 -1.69 5.94
C ALA A 52 -29.18 -0.51 6.53
N ASP A 53 -28.52 0.57 6.96
CA ASP A 53 -29.17 1.80 7.41
C ASP A 53 -29.98 2.45 6.26
N LEU A 54 -29.47 2.39 5.03
CA LEU A 54 -30.18 2.90 3.85
C LEU A 54 -31.44 2.09 3.55
N GLU A 55 -31.39 0.77 3.73
CA GLU A 55 -32.51 -0.15 3.50
C GLU A 55 -33.61 -0.02 4.57
N PHE A 56 -33.20 0.17 5.83
CA PHE A 56 -34.14 0.16 6.97
C PHE A 56 -34.68 1.55 7.33
N ASP A 57 -33.81 2.56 7.39
CA ASP A 57 -34.16 3.91 7.86
C ASP A 57 -34.41 4.92 6.72
N TYR A 58 -34.27 4.51 5.45
CA TYR A 58 -34.46 5.35 4.27
C TYR A 58 -33.74 6.70 4.35
N ILE A 59 -32.54 6.72 4.94
CA ILE A 59 -31.72 7.93 5.04
C ILE A 59 -31.25 8.37 3.65
N ASN A 60 -31.04 9.67 3.46
CA ASN A 60 -30.67 10.22 2.14
C ASN A 60 -29.37 9.58 1.61
N PRO A 61 -29.40 8.95 0.41
CA PRO A 61 -28.21 8.33 -0.18
C PRO A 61 -27.06 9.32 -0.37
N TYR A 62 -27.35 10.60 -0.68
CA TYR A 62 -26.31 11.61 -0.88
C TYR A 62 -25.51 11.89 0.40
N ASP A 63 -26.19 11.97 1.54
CA ASP A 63 -25.53 12.25 2.82
C ASP A 63 -24.66 11.07 3.26
N SER A 64 -25.15 9.83 3.07
CA SER A 64 -24.41 8.60 3.34
C SER A 64 -23.18 8.44 2.43
N SER A 65 -23.33 8.65 1.12
CA SER A 65 -22.21 8.58 0.17
C SER A 65 -21.13 9.62 0.50
N SER A 66 -21.50 10.85 0.90
CA SER A 66 -20.53 11.89 1.26
C SER A 66 -19.67 11.52 2.47
N ARG A 67 -20.24 10.80 3.45
CA ARG A 67 -19.57 10.38 4.67
C ARG A 67 -18.61 9.22 4.39
N ILE A 68 -19.03 8.25 3.59
CA ILE A 68 -18.21 7.10 3.20
C ILE A 68 -17.03 7.55 2.35
N ASN A 69 -17.24 8.45 1.39
CA ASN A 69 -16.17 8.85 0.47
C ASN A 69 -14.99 9.52 1.20
N LYS A 70 -15.26 10.26 2.30
CA LYS A 70 -14.21 10.83 3.16
C LYS A 70 -13.35 9.78 3.86
N VAL A 71 -13.90 8.60 4.14
CA VAL A 71 -13.21 7.49 4.82
C VAL A 71 -12.46 6.61 3.83
N VAL A 72 -12.95 6.48 2.59
CA VAL A 72 -12.33 5.67 1.52
C VAL A 72 -11.17 6.40 0.82
N LEU A 73 -11.23 7.74 0.68
CA LEU A 73 -10.20 8.55 0.00
C LEU A 73 -8.74 8.28 0.43
N PRO A 74 -8.41 8.14 1.73
CA PRO A 74 -7.06 7.81 2.17
C PRO A 74 -6.53 6.48 1.60
N GLU A 75 -7.38 5.48 1.37
CA GLU A 75 -6.97 4.20 0.80
C GLU A 75 -6.54 4.33 -0.66
N PHE A 76 -7.27 5.13 -1.45
CA PHE A 76 -6.90 5.38 -2.84
C PHE A 76 -5.55 6.09 -2.97
N ILE A 77 -5.25 7.01 -2.04
CA ILE A 77 -3.97 7.70 -1.98
C ILE A 77 -2.85 6.71 -1.63
N LEU A 78 -3.06 5.86 -0.63
CA LEU A 78 -2.08 4.83 -0.23
C LEU A 78 -1.83 3.82 -1.34
N GLU A 79 -2.88 3.41 -2.07
CA GLU A 79 -2.74 2.51 -3.20
C GLU A 79 -1.94 3.13 -4.35
N GLY A 80 -2.18 4.41 -4.65
CA GLY A 80 -1.40 5.14 -5.65
C GLY A 80 0.06 5.28 -5.27
N PHE A 81 0.32 5.54 -3.99
CA PHE A 81 1.67 5.60 -3.45
C PHE A 81 2.39 4.25 -3.54
N LEU A 82 1.73 3.16 -3.15
CA LEU A 82 2.28 1.80 -3.23
C LEU A 82 2.56 1.38 -4.68
N CYS A 83 1.61 1.62 -5.59
CA CYS A 83 1.77 1.35 -7.02
C CYS A 83 3.01 2.04 -7.60
N PHE A 84 3.25 3.30 -7.23
CA PHE A 84 4.44 4.05 -7.62
C PHE A 84 5.72 3.48 -6.98
N PHE A 85 5.67 3.11 -5.71
CA PHE A 85 6.79 2.48 -5.01
C PHE A 85 7.20 1.13 -5.62
N TYR A 86 6.25 0.30 -6.05
CA TYR A 86 6.56 -0.94 -6.77
C TYR A 86 7.30 -0.70 -8.08
N LEU A 87 6.95 0.39 -8.77
CA LEU A 87 7.58 0.78 -10.02
C LEU A 87 9.03 1.23 -9.77
N LEU A 88 9.28 2.00 -8.71
CA LEU A 88 10.63 2.43 -8.31
C LEU A 88 11.52 1.29 -7.81
N THR A 89 10.94 0.33 -7.08
CA THR A 89 11.69 -0.80 -6.50
C THR A 89 11.94 -1.96 -7.48
N GLY A 90 11.44 -1.86 -8.72
CA GLY A 90 11.64 -2.88 -9.76
C GLY A 90 10.70 -4.08 -9.65
N HIS A 91 9.62 -4.00 -8.87
CA HIS A 91 8.60 -5.03 -8.74
C HIS A 91 7.51 -4.88 -9.83
N TRP A 92 7.93 -4.99 -11.10
CA TRP A 92 7.09 -4.69 -12.27
C TRP A 92 5.78 -5.49 -12.32
N VAL A 93 5.81 -6.77 -11.93
CA VAL A 93 4.62 -7.64 -11.96
C VAL A 93 3.55 -7.15 -10.98
N MET A 94 3.95 -6.73 -9.77
CA MET A 94 3.00 -6.23 -8.76
C MET A 94 2.46 -4.85 -9.14
N SER A 95 3.30 -4.00 -9.72
CA SER A 95 2.86 -2.71 -10.28
C SER A 95 1.83 -2.90 -11.40
N LEU A 96 2.06 -3.86 -12.31
CA LEU A 96 1.12 -4.20 -13.39
C LEU A 96 -0.22 -4.71 -12.88
N LEU A 97 -0.23 -5.50 -11.81
CA LEU A 97 -1.46 -5.99 -11.19
C LEU A 97 -2.22 -4.87 -10.44
N CYS A 98 -1.52 -3.92 -9.83
CA CYS A 98 -2.14 -2.74 -9.19
C CYS A 98 -2.70 -1.72 -10.19
N ALA A 99 -2.09 -1.59 -11.37
CA ALA A 99 -2.46 -0.60 -12.39
C ALA A 99 -3.96 -0.61 -12.81
N PRO A 100 -4.60 -1.76 -13.14
CA PRO A 100 -6.01 -1.76 -13.49
C PRO A 100 -6.90 -1.35 -12.31
N TYR A 101 -6.59 -1.79 -11.09
CA TYR A 101 -7.34 -1.41 -9.89
C TYR A 101 -7.27 0.10 -9.63
N LEU A 102 -6.08 0.68 -9.71
CA LEU A 102 -5.87 2.11 -9.58
C LEU A 102 -6.61 2.90 -10.69
N TYR A 103 -6.57 2.42 -11.93
CA TYR A 103 -7.30 3.06 -13.04
C TYR A 103 -8.81 3.09 -12.79
N TYR A 104 -9.39 2.00 -12.28
CA TYR A 104 -10.82 1.98 -11.90
C TYR A 104 -11.12 2.98 -10.79
N ASN A 105 -10.26 3.07 -9.77
CA ASN A 105 -10.47 3.98 -8.64
C ASN A 105 -10.36 5.46 -9.03
N VAL A 106 -9.47 5.82 -9.96
CA VAL A 106 -9.34 7.20 -10.46
C VAL A 106 -10.52 7.61 -11.35
N ARG A 107 -11.17 6.64 -12.01
CA ARG A 107 -12.33 6.89 -12.88
C ARG A 107 -13.65 7.06 -12.09
N LEU A 108 -13.69 6.63 -10.83
CA LEU A 108 -14.87 6.63 -9.97
C LEU A 108 -15.26 8.05 -9.52
#